data_AF-X1U8Z7-F1
#
_entry.id   AF-X1U8Z7-F1
#
_cell.length_a   1.000
_cell.length_b   1.000
_cell.length_c   1.000
_cell.angle_alpha   90.00
_cell.angle_beta   90.00
_cell.angle_gamma   90.00
#
_symmetry.space_group_name_H-M   'P 1'
#
loop_
_entity.id
_entity.type
_entity.pdbx_description
1 polymer ?
#
loop_
_entity_poly.entity_id
_entity_poly.type
_entity_poly.pdbx_seq_one_letter_code
_entity_poly.pdbx_strand_id
1 'polypeptide(L)' 'MTIDEAIKVLEDIQRFVKPGDPPEEHTAIGLGTEALKRVILYRKGMYIGL' A
#
# COMPACT_ATOMS: atom_id res chain seq x y z
N MET A 1 4.56 -12.04 9.79
CA MET A 1 4.43 -10.81 8.98
C MET A 1 3.18 -10.07 9.41
N THR A 2 3.33 -8.83 9.87
CA THR A 2 2.21 -7.92 10.24
C THR A 2 1.78 -7.07 9.05
N ILE A 3 0.63 -6.38 9.16
CA ILE A 3 0.18 -5.45 8.11
C ILE A 3 1.15 -4.27 8.00
N ASP A 4 1.67 -3.77 9.12
CA ASP A 4 2.66 -2.69 9.13
C ASP A 4 3.97 -3.10 8.45
N GLU A 5 4.41 -4.35 8.63
CA GLU A 5 5.57 -4.90 7.91
C GLU A 5 5.31 -5.00 6.40
N ALA A 6 4.10 -5.42 6.00
CA ALA A 6 3.73 -5.50 4.59
C ALA A 6 3.70 -4.11 3.91
N ILE A 7 3.19 -3.09 4.60
CA ILE A 7 3.22 -1.70 4.11
C ILE A 7 4.67 -1.23 3.91
N LYS A 8 5.56 -1.48 4.88
CA LYS A 8 6.98 -1.10 4.76
C LYS A 8 7.66 -1.75 3.56
N VAL A 9 7.35 -3.02 3.27
CA VAL A 9 7.87 -3.71 2.09
C VAL A 9 7.39 -3.04 0.81
N LEU A 10 6.10 -2.70 0.71
CA LEU A 10 5.57 -2.00 -0.47
C LEU A 10 6.17 -0.61 -0.66
N GLU A 11 6.32 0.16 0.43
CA GLU A 11 6.98 1.47 0.40
C GLU A 11 8.45 1.38 0.02
N ASP A 12 9.15 0.32 0.42
CA ASP A 12 10.54 0.08 0.02
C ASP A 12 10.64 -0.29 -1.46
N ILE A 13 9.77 -1.18 -1.95
CA ILE A 13 9.68 -1.52 -3.39
C ILE A 13 9.45 -0.26 -4.21
N GLN A 14 8.57 0.65 -3.76
CA GLN A 14 8.28 1.91 -4.46
C GLN A 14 9.51 2.79 -4.66
N ARG A 15 10.55 2.68 -3.82
CA ARG A 15 11.83 3.41 -3.99
C ARG A 15 12.68 2.86 -5.14
N PHE A 16 12.48 1.60 -5.50
CA PHE A 16 13.18 0.97 -6.61
C PHE A 16 12.51 1.21 -7.95
N VAL A 17 11.22 1.54 -7.96
CA VAL A 17 10.48 1.88 -9.17
C VAL A 17 10.79 3.34 -9.56
N LYS A 18 11.47 3.54 -10.69
CA LYS A 18 11.98 4.84 -11.16
C LYS A 18 10.99 5.55 -12.09
N PRO A 19 11.17 6.86 -12.34
CA PRO A 19 10.50 7.55 -13.45
C PRO A 19 11.05 6.99 -14.77
N GLY A 20 10.35 5.99 -15.32
CA GLY A 20 10.77 5.25 -16.52
C GLY A 20 10.31 3.79 -16.52
N ASP A 21 10.01 3.24 -15.35
CA ASP A 21 9.41 1.91 -15.21
C ASP A 21 7.92 1.94 -15.60
N PRO A 22 7.33 0.80 -15.97
CA PRO A 22 5.94 0.75 -16.41
C PRO A 22 5.01 1.41 -15.37
N PRO A 23 4.16 2.38 -15.77
CA PRO A 23 3.27 3.09 -14.84
C PRO A 23 2.30 2.15 -14.11
N GLU A 24 2.10 0.94 -14.65
CA GLU A 24 1.32 -0.14 -14.06
C GLU A 24 1.88 -0.65 -12.73
N GLU A 25 3.22 -0.72 -12.59
CA GLU A 25 3.87 -1.23 -11.38
C GLU A 25 3.77 -0.24 -10.21
N HIS A 26 4.03 1.05 -10.48
CA HIS A 26 3.79 2.14 -9.52
C HIS A 26 2.33 2.16 -9.04
N THR A 27 1.40 2.01 -9.98
CA THR A 27 -0.04 2.03 -9.70
C THR A 27 -0.44 0.83 -8.84
N ALA A 28 0.04 -0.37 -9.17
CA ALA A 28 -0.27 -1.59 -8.42
C ALA A 28 0.25 -1.53 -6.98
N ILE A 29 1.48 -1.05 -6.78
CA ILE A 29 2.09 -0.89 -5.44
C ILE A 29 1.31 0.14 -4.60
N GLY A 30 0.92 1.26 -5.23
CA GLY A 30 0.10 2.28 -4.59
C GLY A 30 -1.27 1.74 -4.14
N LEU A 31 -1.95 1.01 -5.02
CA LEU A 31 -3.24 0.36 -4.71
C LEU A 31 -3.10 -0.68 -3.59
N GLY A 32 -2.04 -1.50 -3.62
CA GLY A 32 -1.77 -2.48 -2.57
C GLY A 32 -1.54 -1.82 -1.21
N THR A 33 -0.76 -0.74 -1.17
CA THR A 33 -0.50 0.04 0.05
C THR A 33 -1.77 0.63 0.62
N GLU A 34 -2.61 1.22 -0.24
CA GLU A 34 -3.89 1.80 0.15
C GLU A 34 -4.85 0.75 0.70
N ALA A 35 -4.94 -0.42 0.06
CA ALA A 35 -5.77 -1.52 0.54
C ALA A 35 -5.38 -1.96 1.96
N LEU A 36 -4.08 -2.10 2.24
CA LEU A 36 -3.59 -2.47 3.57
C LEU A 36 -3.89 -1.40 4.63
N LYS A 37 -3.76 -0.12 4.28
CA LYS A 37 -4.13 1.00 5.18
C LYS A 37 -5.61 0.96 5.53
N ARG A 38 -6.49 0.65 4.58
CA ARG A 38 -7.94 0.48 4.83
C ARG A 38 -8.23 -0.68 5.77
N VAL A 39 -7.51 -1.80 5.66
CA VAL A 39 -7.64 -2.91 6.61
C VAL A 39 -7.27 -2.50 8.03
N ILE A 40 -6.23 -1.67 8.21
CA ILE A 40 -5.86 -1.12 9.53
C ILE A 40 -6.99 -0.24 10.08
N LEU A 41 -7.54 0.65 9.26
CA LEU A 41 -8.64 1.54 9.68
C LEU A 41 -9.89 0.75 10.06
N TYR A 42 -10.22 -0.31 9.30
CA TYR A 42 -11.33 -1.22 9.62
C TYR A 42 -11.11 -1.92 10.96
N ARG A 43 -9.91 -2.47 11.20
CA ARG A 43 -9.57 -3.11 12.47
C ARG A 43 -9.62 -2.16 13.68
N LYS A 44 -9.37 -0.86 13.46
CA LYS A 44 -9.47 0.18 14.49
C LYS A 44 -10.90 0.67 14.73
N GLY A 45 -11.90 0.16 13.99
CA GLY A 45 -13.27 0.65 14.05
C GLY A 45 -13.44 2.07 13.50
N MET A 46 -12.46 2.56 12.74
CA MET A 46 -12.43 3.93 12.19
C MET A 46 -12.85 3.99 10.72
N TYR A 47 -13.24 2.86 10.12
CA TYR A 47 -13.67 2.82 8.72
C TYR A 47 -15.18 3.04 8.60
N ILE A 48 -15.55 4.28 8.31
CA ILE A 48 -16.89 4.71 7.90
C ILE A 48 -16.92 4.62 6.37
N GLY A 49 -17.39 3.48 5.84
CA GLY A 49 -17.55 3.30 4.40
C GLY A 49 -18.50 4.36 3.80
N LEU A 50 -18.10 4.92 2.65
CA LEU A 50 -18.96 5.66 1.71
C LEU A 50 -19.76 4.67 0.87
#